data_AF-A0A3D9C342-F1
#
_entry.id   AF-A0A3D9C342-F1
#
_cell.length_a   1.000
_cell.length_b   1.000
_cell.length_c   1.000
_cell.angle_alpha   90.00
_cell.angle_beta   90.00
_cell.angle_gamma   90.00
#
_symmetry.space_group_name_H-M   'P 1'
#
loop_
_entity.id
_entity.type
_entity.pdbx_description
1 polymer ?
#
loop_
_entity_poly.entity_id
_entity_poly.type
_entity_poly.pdbx_seq_one_letter_code
_entity_poly.pdbx_strand_id
1 'polypeptide(L)'
;MSVTPEGARKAQLSLSERAPVAHAVLSGAENISKYSNGVCHDVVAYALYMRGASISPDQLAGSAGQKWLETFNYSGGKKWDGYSPIAKGKAIGFYRPIDKTWFHSAITTGNGNEIRSVNGFSLGSAWSVPVDMKWVLGKINSDGTFNYDGTKIEVYISPL
;
A
#
# COMPACT_ATOMS: atom_id res chain seq x y z
N MET A 1 -18.13 5.91 -1.12
CA MET A 1 -17.35 5.08 -2.06
C MET A 1 -16.00 5.77 -2.24
N SER A 2 -14.89 5.07 -2.01
CA SER A 2 -13.53 5.64 -2.12
C SER A 2 -13.09 5.81 -3.58
N VAL A 3 -13.57 4.95 -4.46
CA VAL A 3 -13.31 4.99 -5.91
C VAL A 3 -14.05 6.16 -6.58
N THR A 4 -13.37 6.91 -7.43
CA THR A 4 -13.93 8.02 -8.21
C THR A 4 -14.70 7.52 -9.44
N PRO A 5 -15.50 8.37 -10.12
CA PRO A 5 -16.12 7.97 -11.39
C PRO A 5 -15.12 7.51 -12.45
N GLU A 6 -13.99 8.21 -12.59
CA GLU A 6 -12.91 7.80 -13.49
C GLU A 6 -12.24 6.50 -13.01
N GLY A 7 -12.05 6.34 -11.70
CA GLY A 7 -11.54 5.11 -11.10
C GLY A 7 -12.42 3.90 -11.40
N ALA A 8 -13.73 4.05 -11.29
CA ALA A 8 -14.70 3.00 -11.57
C ALA A 8 -14.71 2.63 -13.07
N ARG A 9 -14.68 3.64 -13.95
CA ARG A 9 -14.59 3.44 -15.40
C ARG A 9 -13.33 2.68 -15.80
N LYS A 10 -12.17 3.05 -15.23
CA LYS A 10 -10.90 2.35 -15.48
C LYS A 10 -10.87 0.95 -14.88
N ALA A 11 -11.56 0.73 -13.75
CA ALA A 11 -11.62 -0.58 -13.10
C ALA A 11 -12.41 -1.62 -13.91
N GLN A 12 -13.29 -1.20 -14.82
CA GLN A 12 -14.05 -2.08 -15.72
C GLN A 12 -13.26 -2.56 -16.95
N LEU A 13 -12.06 -2.02 -17.19
CA LEU A 13 -11.22 -2.40 -18.31
C LEU A 13 -10.65 -3.81 -18.15
N SER A 14 -10.24 -4.42 -19.27
CA SER A 14 -9.51 -5.68 -19.24
C SER A 14 -8.19 -5.56 -18.46
N LEU A 15 -7.64 -6.67 -17.99
CA LEU A 15 -6.38 -6.64 -17.24
C LEU A 15 -5.23 -6.00 -18.04
N SER A 16 -5.14 -6.28 -19.34
CA SER A 16 -4.15 -5.69 -20.25
C SER A 16 -4.28 -4.18 -20.35
N GLU A 17 -5.50 -3.64 -20.32
CA GLU A 17 -5.76 -2.20 -20.40
C GLU A 17 -5.59 -1.50 -19.04
N ARG A 18 -5.77 -2.23 -17.93
CA ARG A 18 -5.48 -1.73 -16.58
C ARG A 18 -3.97 -1.65 -16.30
N ALA A 19 -3.17 -2.52 -16.89
CA ALA A 19 -1.73 -2.60 -16.62
C ALA A 19 -0.96 -1.28 -16.87
N PRO A 20 -1.17 -0.53 -17.98
CA PRO A 20 -0.57 0.79 -18.16
C PRO A 20 -0.96 1.80 -17.08
N VAL A 21 -2.24 1.80 -16.66
CA VAL A 21 -2.73 2.69 -15.59
C VAL A 21 -2.05 2.33 -14.27
N ALA A 22 -1.99 1.04 -13.93
CA ALA A 22 -1.32 0.56 -12.73
C ALA A 22 0.17 0.90 -12.73
N HIS A 23 0.83 0.80 -13.90
CA HIS A 23 2.22 1.20 -14.06
C HIS A 23 2.41 2.69 -13.82
N ALA A 24 1.57 3.54 -14.42
CA ALA A 24 1.63 5.00 -14.28
C ALA A 24 1.37 5.45 -12.83
N VAL A 25 0.40 4.82 -12.16
CA VAL A 25 0.12 5.04 -10.74
C VAL A 25 1.32 4.67 -9.87
N LEU A 26 1.95 3.52 -10.10
CA LEU A 26 3.11 3.09 -9.31
C LEU A 26 4.38 3.89 -9.59
N SER A 27 4.59 4.31 -10.84
CA SER A 27 5.73 5.17 -11.19
C SER A 27 5.54 6.60 -10.69
N GLY A 28 4.30 7.01 -10.37
CA GLY A 28 3.94 8.38 -10.00
C GLY A 28 3.68 9.29 -11.20
N ALA A 29 3.67 8.74 -12.42
CA ALA A 29 3.26 9.47 -13.62
C ALA A 29 1.77 9.88 -13.56
N GLU A 30 0.95 9.15 -12.79
CA GLU A 30 -0.40 9.56 -12.43
C GLU A 30 -0.59 9.55 -10.91
N ASN A 31 -1.38 10.52 -10.43
CA ASN A 31 -1.77 10.58 -9.03
C ASN A 31 -2.98 9.67 -8.77
N ILE A 32 -2.92 8.89 -7.69
CA ILE A 32 -4.00 7.96 -7.33
C ILE A 32 -5.33 8.67 -7.04
N SER A 33 -5.33 9.94 -6.65
CA SER A 33 -6.55 10.72 -6.37
C SER A 33 -7.45 10.89 -7.59
N LYS A 34 -6.91 10.72 -8.81
CA LYS A 34 -7.72 10.63 -10.03
C LYS A 34 -8.69 9.45 -9.98
N TYR A 35 -8.34 8.40 -9.25
CA TYR A 35 -9.01 7.10 -9.27
C TYR A 35 -9.60 6.68 -7.92
N SER A 36 -8.97 7.04 -6.81
CA SER A 36 -9.43 6.75 -5.45
C SER A 36 -9.07 7.90 -4.52
N ASN A 37 -10.09 8.44 -3.83
CA ASN A 37 -9.97 9.49 -2.83
C ASN A 37 -10.10 8.94 -1.40
N GLY A 38 -9.98 7.62 -1.24
CA GLY A 38 -10.02 6.99 0.08
C GLY A 38 -8.74 7.17 0.87
N VAL A 39 -8.69 6.52 2.04
CA VAL A 39 -7.50 6.53 2.90
C VAL A 39 -6.43 5.57 2.34
N CYS A 40 -5.28 5.48 3.03
CA CYS A 40 -4.16 4.62 2.65
C CYS A 40 -4.54 3.20 2.20
N HIS A 41 -5.42 2.53 2.94
CA HIS A 41 -5.88 1.17 2.59
C HIS A 41 -6.66 1.13 1.27
N ASP A 42 -7.53 2.12 1.02
CA ASP A 42 -8.36 2.18 -0.18
C ASP A 42 -7.52 2.40 -1.45
N VAL A 43 -6.56 3.32 -1.38
CA VAL A 43 -5.72 3.63 -2.54
C VAL A 43 -4.76 2.49 -2.87
N VAL A 44 -4.27 1.75 -1.86
CA VAL A 44 -3.45 0.55 -2.04
C VAL A 44 -4.28 -0.57 -2.66
N ALA A 45 -5.50 -0.80 -2.18
CA ALA A 45 -6.40 -1.80 -2.76
C ALA A 45 -6.74 -1.48 -4.23
N TYR A 46 -7.02 -0.22 -4.55
CA TYR A 46 -7.23 0.19 -5.94
C TYR A 46 -6.00 -0.07 -6.81
N ALA A 47 -4.81 0.32 -6.36
CA ALA A 47 -3.58 0.09 -7.11
C ALA A 47 -3.29 -1.40 -7.34
N LEU A 48 -3.53 -2.24 -6.33
CA LEU A 48 -3.41 -3.70 -6.44
C LEU A 48 -4.42 -4.29 -7.42
N TYR A 49 -5.70 -3.88 -7.34
CA TYR A 49 -6.73 -4.31 -8.27
C TYR A 49 -6.37 -4.00 -9.72
N MET A 50 -5.87 -2.79 -9.99
CA MET A 50 -5.46 -2.38 -11.34
C MET A 50 -4.29 -3.21 -11.87
N ARG A 51 -3.48 -3.82 -11.00
CA ARG A 51 -2.42 -4.77 -11.39
C ARG A 51 -2.91 -6.19 -11.64
N GLY A 52 -4.17 -6.50 -11.33
CA GLY A 52 -4.69 -7.86 -11.38
C GLY A 52 -4.39 -8.69 -10.13
N ALA A 53 -4.18 -8.07 -8.98
CA ALA A 53 -4.26 -8.79 -7.72
C ALA A 53 -5.64 -9.45 -7.56
N SER A 54 -5.71 -10.49 -6.73
CA SER A 54 -6.94 -11.26 -6.46
C SER A 54 -7.96 -10.47 -5.62
N ILE A 55 -8.42 -9.34 -6.15
CA ILE A 55 -9.47 -8.46 -5.61
C ILE A 55 -10.60 -8.46 -6.64
N SER A 56 -11.81 -8.83 -6.22
CA SER A 56 -12.98 -8.82 -7.09
C SER A 56 -13.52 -7.40 -7.29
N PRO A 57 -14.27 -7.15 -8.38
CA PRO A 57 -14.97 -5.88 -8.56
C PRO A 57 -15.91 -5.54 -7.39
N ASP A 58 -16.60 -6.54 -6.83
CA ASP A 58 -17.49 -6.35 -5.69
C ASP A 58 -16.73 -5.96 -4.42
N GLN A 59 -15.55 -6.55 -4.19
CA GLN A 59 -14.66 -6.14 -3.09
C GLN A 59 -14.22 -4.69 -3.28
N LEU A 60 -13.85 -4.30 -4.51
CA LEU A 60 -13.46 -2.93 -4.84
C LEU A 60 -14.59 -1.92 -4.62
N ALA A 61 -15.83 -2.29 -4.95
CA ALA A 61 -17.00 -1.43 -4.77
C ALA A 61 -17.50 -1.36 -3.32
N GLY A 62 -17.41 -2.46 -2.57
CA GLY A 62 -18.03 -2.63 -1.27
C GLY A 62 -17.10 -2.48 -0.05
N SER A 63 -15.78 -2.56 -0.24
CA SER A 63 -14.80 -2.44 0.85
C SER A 63 -14.31 -1.01 1.01
N ALA A 64 -14.02 -0.62 2.26
CA ALA A 64 -13.48 0.69 2.56
C ALA A 64 -12.62 0.66 3.83
N GLY A 65 -11.55 1.47 3.84
CA GLY A 65 -10.69 1.68 5.00
C GLY A 65 -10.17 0.36 5.59
N GLN A 66 -10.41 0.14 6.89
CA GLN A 66 -9.90 -1.03 7.60
C GLN A 66 -10.46 -2.37 7.11
N LYS A 67 -11.57 -2.41 6.36
CA LYS A 67 -12.10 -3.66 5.78
C LYS A 67 -11.10 -4.32 4.82
N TRP A 68 -10.20 -3.53 4.23
CA TRP A 68 -9.15 -4.05 3.36
C TRP A 68 -8.10 -4.89 4.07
N LEU A 69 -7.94 -4.75 5.40
CA LEU A 69 -6.93 -5.47 6.16
C LEU A 69 -7.12 -6.99 6.08
N GLU A 70 -8.37 -7.46 6.02
CA GLU A 70 -8.70 -8.87 5.83
C GLU A 70 -8.22 -9.37 4.47
N THR A 71 -8.40 -8.57 3.42
CA THR A 71 -7.97 -8.90 2.05
C THR A 71 -6.45 -8.86 1.92
N PHE A 72 -5.80 -7.88 2.57
CA PHE A 72 -4.34 -7.78 2.56
C PHE A 72 -3.67 -8.88 3.37
N ASN A 73 -4.34 -9.45 4.37
CA ASN A 73 -3.85 -10.56 5.18
C ASN A 73 -2.38 -10.39 5.62
N TYR A 74 -2.05 -9.24 6.20
CA TYR A 74 -0.66 -8.92 6.57
C TYR A 74 -0.06 -9.91 7.57
N SER A 75 -0.89 -10.46 8.47
CA SER A 75 -0.48 -11.50 9.43
C SER A 75 -0.12 -12.84 8.77
N GLY A 76 -0.71 -13.15 7.62
CA GLY A 76 -0.32 -14.30 6.79
C GLY A 76 0.86 -14.01 5.86
N GLY A 77 1.36 -12.77 5.86
CA GLY A 77 2.46 -12.31 5.03
C GLY A 77 3.85 -12.46 5.66
N LYS A 78 4.87 -12.02 4.94
CA LYS A 78 6.25 -12.01 5.43
C LYS A 78 6.54 -10.73 6.21
N LYS A 79 7.07 -10.84 7.43
CA LYS A 79 7.65 -9.69 8.14
C LYS A 79 8.91 -9.22 7.40
N TRP A 80 8.98 -7.93 7.07
CA TRP A 80 10.14 -7.35 6.39
C TRP A 80 11.33 -7.28 7.33
N ASP A 81 12.52 -7.58 6.81
CA ASP A 81 13.77 -7.65 7.58
C ASP A 81 14.49 -6.29 7.69
N GLY A 82 13.99 -5.25 7.02
CA GLY A 82 14.62 -3.92 6.97
C GLY A 82 15.71 -3.77 5.92
N TYR A 83 16.08 -4.83 5.21
CA TYR A 83 17.24 -4.85 4.33
C TYR A 83 16.91 -5.27 2.91
N SER A 84 16.16 -6.37 2.77
CA SER A 84 15.87 -7.01 1.50
C SER A 84 14.98 -6.12 0.64
N PRO A 85 15.34 -5.88 -0.64
CA PRO A 85 14.45 -5.17 -1.55
C PRO A 85 13.13 -5.91 -1.72
N ILE A 86 12.05 -5.17 -1.90
CA ILE A 86 10.71 -5.73 -2.03
C ILE A 86 10.26 -5.60 -3.49
N ALA A 87 9.70 -6.69 -4.03
CA ALA A 87 9.21 -6.72 -5.41
C ALA A 87 8.13 -5.67 -5.66
N LYS A 88 8.10 -5.11 -6.87
CA LYS A 88 7.16 -4.07 -7.28
C LYS A 88 5.70 -4.43 -7.00
N GLY A 89 4.97 -3.44 -6.49
CA GLY A 89 3.54 -3.43 -6.27
C GLY A 89 3.03 -4.46 -5.27
N LYS A 90 3.82 -4.76 -4.24
CA LYS A 90 3.38 -5.43 -3.01
C LYS A 90 2.76 -4.44 -2.03
N ALA A 91 1.66 -4.84 -1.41
CA ALA A 91 1.07 -4.09 -0.30
C ALA A 91 1.90 -4.29 0.97
N ILE A 92 2.16 -3.19 1.66
CA ILE A 92 2.93 -3.12 2.89
C ILE A 92 2.01 -2.67 4.00
N GLY A 93 1.96 -3.45 5.08
CA GLY A 93 1.20 -3.15 6.29
C GLY A 93 2.13 -2.69 7.40
N PHE A 94 1.78 -1.59 8.06
CA PHE A 94 2.49 -1.09 9.23
C PHE A 94 1.67 -1.44 10.48
N TYR A 95 2.21 -2.32 11.30
CA TYR A 95 1.61 -2.77 12.55
C TYR A 95 2.24 -2.05 13.73
N ARG A 96 1.43 -1.62 14.67
CA ARG A 96 1.91 -1.02 15.91
C ARG A 96 1.59 -1.95 17.09
N PRO A 97 2.59 -2.62 17.70
CA PRO A 97 2.37 -3.61 18.74
C PRO A 97 1.67 -3.07 19.99
N ILE A 98 1.96 -1.83 20.41
CA ILE A 98 1.34 -1.24 21.61
C ILE A 98 -0.18 -1.04 21.44
N ASP A 99 -0.62 -0.67 20.24
CA ASP A 99 -2.04 -0.45 19.91
C ASP A 99 -2.72 -1.71 19.35
N LYS A 100 -1.92 -2.75 19.08
CA LYS A 100 -2.32 -4.00 18.41
C LYS A 100 -3.08 -3.77 17.10
N THR A 101 -2.69 -2.77 16.32
CA THR A 101 -3.44 -2.34 15.13
C THR A 101 -2.58 -2.14 13.89
N TRP A 102 -3.17 -2.39 12.73
CA TRP A 102 -2.63 -1.99 11.43
C TRP A 102 -3.09 -0.57 11.14
N PHE A 103 -2.19 0.41 11.32
CA PHE A 103 -2.56 1.82 11.26
C PHE A 103 -2.32 2.45 9.89
N HIS A 104 -1.54 1.78 9.03
CA HIS A 104 -1.20 2.33 7.72
C HIS A 104 -0.94 1.22 6.70
N SER A 105 -1.13 1.55 5.42
CA SER A 105 -0.75 0.71 4.29
C SER A 105 -0.08 1.51 3.21
N ALA A 106 0.84 0.89 2.48
CA ALA A 106 1.50 1.48 1.33
C ALA A 106 1.70 0.43 0.23
N ILE A 107 2.13 0.85 -0.95
CA ILE A 107 2.46 -0.06 -2.05
C ILE A 107 3.88 0.19 -2.54
N THR A 108 4.67 -0.86 -2.73
CA THR A 108 6.07 -0.75 -3.20
C THR A 108 6.15 -0.32 -4.68
N THR A 109 7.09 0.56 -5.02
CA THR A 109 7.29 1.04 -6.40
C THR A 109 8.13 0.09 -7.25
N GLY A 110 8.92 -0.78 -6.61
CA GLY A 110 9.91 -1.65 -7.25
C GLY A 110 11.31 -1.06 -7.34
N ASN A 111 11.52 0.17 -6.87
CA ASN A 111 12.84 0.78 -6.77
C ASN A 111 13.36 0.67 -5.33
N GLY A 112 14.18 -0.34 -5.05
CA GLY A 112 14.70 -0.61 -3.71
C GLY A 112 13.60 -0.92 -2.70
N ASN A 113 13.45 -0.05 -1.68
CA ASN A 113 12.42 -0.14 -0.64
C ASN A 113 11.47 1.05 -0.66
N GLU A 114 11.34 1.69 -1.84
CA GLU A 114 10.42 2.78 -2.04
C GLU A 114 8.96 2.30 -2.05
N ILE A 115 8.13 3.08 -1.38
CA ILE A 115 6.69 2.90 -1.28
C ILE A 115 5.96 4.18 -1.69
N ARG A 116 4.71 4.03 -2.11
CA ARG A 116 3.74 5.12 -2.28
C ARG A 116 2.55 4.90 -1.37
N SER A 117 2.06 5.99 -0.79
CA SER A 117 0.87 6.00 0.05
C SER A 117 0.24 7.39 0.12
N VAL A 118 -0.87 7.50 0.85
CA VAL A 118 -1.53 8.74 1.25
C VAL A 118 -1.80 8.69 2.75
N ASN A 119 -1.85 9.85 3.42
CA ASN A 119 -2.18 9.95 4.84
C ASN A 119 -1.27 9.14 5.80
N GLY A 120 -0.03 8.86 5.41
CA GLY A 120 0.95 8.10 6.20
C GLY A 120 1.96 8.93 6.98
N PHE A 121 1.83 10.26 7.03
CA PHE A 121 2.85 11.16 7.54
C PHE A 121 4.21 10.91 6.84
N SER A 122 5.26 10.58 7.59
CA SER A 122 6.57 10.26 7.02
C SER A 122 6.60 8.92 6.27
N LEU A 123 5.61 8.04 6.44
CA LEU A 123 5.44 6.81 5.63
C LEU A 123 4.75 7.05 4.28
N GLY A 124 4.46 8.31 3.94
CA GLY A 124 3.88 8.71 2.66
C GLY A 124 2.57 9.47 2.84
N SER A 125 2.64 10.80 2.77
CA SER A 125 1.47 11.67 2.91
C SER A 125 0.78 11.98 1.58
N ALA A 126 1.51 11.96 0.47
CA ALA A 126 1.02 12.26 -0.86
C ALA A 126 1.54 11.25 -1.89
N TRP A 127 0.64 10.71 -2.71
CA TRP A 127 0.96 9.63 -3.63
C TRP A 127 2.07 9.95 -4.63
N SER A 128 2.18 11.21 -5.05
CA SER A 128 3.17 11.67 -6.03
C SER A 128 4.61 11.59 -5.51
N VAL A 129 4.82 11.61 -4.19
CA VAL A 129 6.13 11.58 -3.57
C VAL A 129 6.37 10.19 -2.99
N PRO A 130 7.25 9.36 -3.59
CA PRO A 130 7.59 8.08 -3.01
C PRO A 130 8.42 8.29 -1.74
N VAL A 131 8.36 7.33 -0.84
CA VAL A 131 9.14 7.30 0.41
C VAL A 131 10.00 6.04 0.41
N ASP A 132 11.29 6.17 0.68
CA ASP A 132 12.14 5.02 0.95
C ASP A 132 12.09 4.67 2.45
N MET A 133 11.56 3.48 2.72
CA MET A 133 11.38 2.98 4.09
C MET A 133 12.68 2.89 4.88
N LYS A 134 13.84 2.65 4.24
CA LYS A 134 15.12 2.59 4.95
C LYS A 134 15.50 3.93 5.57
N TRP A 135 15.21 5.03 4.89
CA TRP A 135 15.50 6.37 5.41
C TRP A 135 14.55 6.76 6.54
N VAL A 136 13.27 6.41 6.43
CA VAL A 136 12.26 6.80 7.41
C VAL A 136 12.30 5.92 8.67
N LEU A 137 12.56 4.62 8.52
CA LEU A 137 12.56 3.67 9.63
C LEU A 137 13.94 3.45 10.24
N GLY A 138 15.00 3.81 9.52
CA GLY A 138 16.38 3.64 9.98
C GLY A 138 16.75 2.18 10.22
N LYS A 139 17.57 1.95 11.25
CA LYS A 139 18.07 0.61 11.60
C LYS A 139 16.99 -0.18 12.33
N ILE A 140 16.77 -1.42 11.89
CA ILE A 140 15.91 -2.37 12.60
C ILE A 140 16.46 -2.68 14.00
N ASN A 141 15.57 -2.76 14.97
CA ASN A 141 15.88 -3.17 16.34
C ASN A 141 16.18 -4.68 16.41
N SER A 142 16.86 -5.13 17.47
CA SER A 142 17.19 -6.55 17.68
C SER A 142 15.96 -7.45 17.85
N ASP A 143 14.81 -6.87 18.21
CA ASP A 143 13.51 -7.55 18.30
C ASP A 143 12.75 -7.58 16.96
N GLY A 144 13.36 -7.07 15.88
CA GLY A 144 12.76 -7.01 14.55
C GLY A 144 11.71 -5.91 14.38
N THR A 145 11.65 -4.93 15.28
CA THR A 145 10.80 -3.74 15.15
C THR A 145 11.58 -2.55 14.59
N PHE A 146 10.88 -1.48 14.19
CA PHE A 146 11.46 -0.19 13.83
C PHE A 146 10.96 0.88 14.79
N ASN A 147 11.81 1.87 15.10
CA ASN A 147 11.38 3.03 15.87
C ASN A 147 10.69 4.02 14.92
N TYR A 148 9.45 4.38 15.23
CA TYR A 148 8.64 5.28 14.42
C TYR A 148 7.68 6.05 15.31
N ASP A 149 7.67 7.38 15.17
CA ASP A 149 6.70 8.28 15.84
C ASP A 149 6.62 8.05 17.37
N GLY A 150 7.79 7.99 18.01
CA GLY A 150 7.90 7.79 19.47
C GLY A 150 7.53 6.38 19.96
N THR A 151 7.26 5.43 19.07
CA THR A 151 6.92 4.04 19.42
C THR A 151 7.66 3.02 18.53
N LYS A 152 7.35 1.74 18.72
CA LYS A 152 7.82 0.64 17.86
C LYS A 152 6.74 0.22 16.88
N ILE A 153 7.16 -0.12 15.66
CA ILE A 153 6.28 -0.70 14.64
C ILE A 153 6.93 -1.92 14.00
N GLU A 154 6.11 -2.74 13.35
CA GLU A 154 6.53 -3.84 12.51
C GLU A 154 6.02 -3.63 11.09
N VAL A 155 6.75 -4.14 10.10
CA VAL A 155 6.43 -3.98 8.68
C VAL A 155 6.18 -5.36 8.08
N TYR A 156 5.04 -5.54 7.42
CA TYR A 156 4.65 -6.81 6.83
C TYR A 156 4.34 -6.64 5.34
N ILE A 157 4.71 -7.65 4.56
CA ILE A 157 4.50 -7.72 3.13
C ILE A 157 3.32 -8.65 2.89
N SER A 158 2.24 -8.11 2.31
CA SER A 158 1.05 -8.88 1.97
C SER A 158 1.39 -10.04 1.02
N PRO A 159 0.77 -11.23 1.22
CA PRO A 159 0.90 -12.34 0.28
C PRO A 159 0.16 -12.08 -1.05
N LEU A 160 -0.70 -11.07 -1.10
CA LEU A 160 -1.52 -10.69 -2.25
C LEU A 160 -0.68 -10.23 -3.47
#